data_AF-A0A971I9W9-F1
#
_entry.id   AF-A0A971I9W9-F1
#
_cell.length_a   1.000
_cell.length_b   1.000
_cell.length_c   1.000
_cell.angle_alpha   90.00
_cell.angle_beta   90.00
_cell.angle_gamma   90.00
#
_symmetry.space_group_name_H-M   'P 1'
#
loop_
_entity.id
_entity.type
_entity.pdbx_description
1 polymer ?
#
loop_
_entity_poly.entity_id
_entity_poly.type
_entity_poly.pdbx_seq_one_letter_code
_entity_poly.pdbx_strand_id
1 'polypeptide(L)'
;MHEKLLFTAVEAQYRYIEKSGGSGPDGDCDVQVSETALILAEPQGNHLKVPLSYVSGIADEDYSLHVLIENGDRLAVMFRDGRAVSRKVLNDLAPGIWEKMEERLEAFGIKGSCDFLKKYNDTGHGAIGFKKGLMGDLTGEYVWLLIPVRGNNGRFVALEAGDNEGTSGRATYFFRMPDQFASNPDEYIQLLNYNLLIINFRREPIYLRDEMLNKPAYQHYRYAIERLPSLRFLRARFAGRVTHSSEEAWARVVDRLINR
;
A
#
# COMPACT_ATOMS: atom_id res chain seq x y z
N MET A 1 -26.80 9.52 24.64
CA MET A 1 -25.37 9.28 24.90
C MET A 1 -24.70 9.23 23.54
N HIS A 2 -23.82 10.19 23.19
CA HIS A 2 -23.10 10.16 21.91
C HIS A 2 -21.85 9.32 22.08
N GLU A 3 -21.88 8.11 21.52
CA GLU A 3 -20.72 7.22 21.48
C GLU A 3 -19.68 7.82 20.52
N LYS A 4 -18.45 8.08 21.01
CA LYS A 4 -17.40 8.70 20.20
C LYS A 4 -16.74 7.65 19.31
N LEU A 5 -16.62 7.95 18.01
CA LEU A 5 -15.78 7.18 17.09
C LEU A 5 -14.31 7.54 17.31
N LEU A 6 -13.49 6.52 17.54
CA LEU A 6 -12.05 6.61 17.74
C LEU A 6 -11.29 6.40 16.42
N PHE A 7 -11.81 5.54 15.56
CA PHE A 7 -11.19 5.20 14.27
C PHE A 7 -12.24 4.84 13.23
N THR A 8 -11.93 5.10 11.96
CA THR A 8 -12.72 4.64 10.82
C THR A 8 -11.80 4.31 9.65
N ALA A 9 -11.88 3.08 9.15
CA ALA A 9 -11.34 2.67 7.87
C ALA A 9 -12.50 2.39 6.92
N VAL A 10 -12.58 3.16 5.84
CA VAL A 10 -13.62 2.98 4.82
C VAL A 10 -13.22 1.91 3.82
N GLU A 11 -14.19 1.28 3.17
CA GLU A 11 -13.96 0.32 2.08
C GLU A 11 -13.06 -0.85 2.49
N ALA A 12 -13.37 -1.52 3.59
CA ALA A 12 -12.77 -2.79 3.99
C ALA A 12 -13.62 -3.97 3.50
N GLN A 13 -13.10 -5.18 3.66
CA GLN A 13 -13.86 -6.41 3.57
C GLN A 13 -13.77 -7.15 4.89
N TYR A 14 -14.81 -7.90 5.24
CA TYR A 14 -14.77 -8.74 6.41
C TYR A 14 -15.24 -10.15 6.10
N ARG A 15 -14.79 -11.09 6.92
CA ARG A 15 -15.34 -12.45 6.97
C ARG A 15 -15.54 -12.86 8.42
N TYR A 16 -16.74 -13.32 8.73
CA TYR A 16 -17.03 -13.95 9.99
C TYR A 16 -16.75 -15.46 9.92
N ILE A 17 -16.06 -16.00 10.91
CA ILE A 17 -15.72 -17.41 11.01
C ILE A 17 -16.26 -17.92 12.34
N GLU A 18 -17.22 -18.84 12.27
CA GLU A 18 -17.77 -19.46 13.46
C GLU A 18 -16.76 -20.42 14.10
N LYS A 19 -16.81 -20.54 15.43
CA LYS A 19 -16.03 -21.53 16.18
C LYS A 19 -16.20 -22.97 15.69
N SER A 20 -17.38 -23.27 15.13
CA SER A 20 -17.73 -24.57 14.54
C SER A 20 -16.92 -24.91 13.29
N GLY A 21 -16.18 -23.94 12.72
CA GLY A 21 -15.50 -24.05 11.43
C GLY A 21 -16.39 -23.66 10.24
N GLY A 22 -17.63 -23.20 10.49
CA GLY A 22 -18.55 -22.70 9.46
C GLY A 22 -18.15 -21.31 8.93
N SER A 23 -18.46 -21.05 7.64
CA SER A 23 -18.36 -19.72 7.05
C SER A 23 -19.58 -18.89 7.43
N GLY A 24 -19.36 -17.80 8.17
CA GLY A 24 -20.39 -16.81 8.47
C GLY A 24 -20.51 -15.76 7.37
N PRO A 25 -21.24 -14.67 7.62
CA PRO A 25 -21.39 -13.58 6.66
C PRO A 25 -20.04 -12.94 6.31
N ASP A 26 -19.92 -12.52 5.06
CA ASP A 26 -18.80 -11.76 4.52
C ASP A 26 -19.29 -10.66 3.57
N GLY A 27 -18.50 -9.59 3.42
CA GLY A 27 -18.90 -8.46 2.59
C GLY A 27 -18.02 -7.23 2.71
N ASP A 28 -18.31 -6.24 1.86
CA ASP A 28 -17.73 -4.90 1.95
C ASP A 28 -18.30 -4.17 3.18
N CYS A 29 -17.44 -3.49 3.93
CA CYS A 29 -17.84 -2.72 5.09
C CYS A 29 -16.91 -1.52 5.32
N ASP A 30 -17.37 -0.54 6.09
CA ASP A 30 -16.48 0.40 6.77
C ASP A 30 -16.22 -0.11 8.18
N VAL A 31 -14.95 -0.19 8.57
CA VAL A 31 -14.54 -0.60 9.91
C VAL A 31 -14.48 0.62 10.78
N GLN A 32 -15.25 0.65 11.85
CA GLN A 32 -15.27 1.73 12.82
C GLN A 32 -14.91 1.18 14.20
N VAL A 33 -14.08 1.90 14.94
CA VAL A 33 -13.83 1.60 16.36
C VAL A 33 -14.39 2.75 17.15
N SER A 34 -15.29 2.45 18.08
CA SER A 34 -15.79 3.38 19.07
C SER A 34 -15.16 3.13 20.43
N GLU A 35 -15.53 3.94 21.43
CA GLU A 35 -15.12 3.71 22.81
C GLU A 35 -15.60 2.38 23.39
N THR A 36 -16.63 1.74 22.80
CA THR A 36 -17.21 0.51 23.36
C THR A 36 -17.29 -0.67 22.40
N ALA A 37 -17.04 -0.47 21.11
CA ALA A 37 -17.19 -1.54 20.13
C ALA A 37 -16.28 -1.39 18.89
N LEU A 38 -15.99 -2.52 18.27
CA LEU A 38 -15.65 -2.61 16.86
C LEU A 38 -16.95 -2.76 16.06
N ILE A 39 -17.11 -1.95 15.01
CA ILE A 39 -18.30 -1.91 14.17
C ILE A 39 -17.86 -2.16 12.73
N LEU A 40 -18.48 -3.10 12.05
CA LEU A 40 -18.39 -3.26 10.61
C LEU A 40 -19.67 -2.73 10.00
N ALA A 41 -19.60 -1.56 9.40
CA ALA A 41 -20.73 -0.90 8.81
C ALA A 41 -20.87 -1.30 7.34
N GLU A 42 -21.76 -2.23 7.02
CA GLU A 42 -22.02 -2.57 5.61
C GLU A 42 -22.82 -1.45 4.91
N PRO A 43 -22.56 -1.20 3.61
CA PRO A 43 -23.30 -0.22 2.81
C PRO A 43 -24.81 -0.49 2.74
N GLN A 44 -25.23 -1.74 2.95
CA GLN A 44 -26.61 -2.19 2.84
C GLN A 44 -27.39 -2.03 4.16
N GLY A 45 -26.75 -1.53 5.23
CA GLY A 45 -27.38 -1.20 6.52
C GLY A 45 -27.33 -2.29 7.58
N ASN A 46 -26.84 -3.48 7.26
CA ASN A 46 -26.50 -4.48 8.27
C ASN A 46 -25.15 -4.11 8.88
N HIS A 47 -25.11 -3.91 10.19
CA HIS A 47 -23.89 -3.52 10.88
C HIS A 47 -23.54 -4.58 11.92
N LEU A 48 -22.36 -5.16 11.81
CA LEU A 48 -21.85 -6.06 12.83
C LEU A 48 -21.20 -5.23 13.93
N LYS A 49 -21.76 -5.23 15.13
CA LYS A 49 -21.19 -4.54 16.30
C LYS A 49 -20.67 -5.58 17.30
N VAL A 50 -19.36 -5.59 17.50
CA VAL A 50 -18.68 -6.43 18.49
C VAL A 50 -18.25 -5.53 19.66
N PRO A 51 -18.88 -5.66 20.85
CA PRO A 51 -18.42 -4.95 22.04
C PRO A 51 -16.95 -5.27 22.32
N LEU A 52 -16.14 -4.24 22.64
CA LEU A 52 -14.72 -4.45 22.96
C LEU A 52 -14.52 -5.34 24.18
N SER A 53 -15.49 -5.37 25.10
CA SER A 53 -15.50 -6.30 26.23
C SER A 53 -15.56 -7.77 25.82
N TYR A 54 -16.03 -8.07 24.61
CA TYR A 54 -16.09 -9.43 24.08
C TYR A 54 -14.91 -9.76 23.18
N VAL A 55 -13.98 -8.82 22.98
CA VAL A 55 -12.75 -9.07 22.24
C VAL A 55 -11.75 -9.73 23.20
N SER A 56 -11.51 -11.02 23.00
CA SER A 56 -10.59 -11.81 23.82
C SER A 56 -9.14 -11.74 23.31
N GLY A 57 -8.94 -11.29 22.08
CA GLY A 57 -7.62 -11.07 21.50
C GLY A 57 -7.70 -10.49 20.10
N ILE A 58 -6.59 -9.90 19.65
CA ILE A 58 -6.40 -9.43 18.29
C ILE A 58 -5.14 -10.10 17.77
N ALA A 59 -5.26 -10.80 16.65
CA ALA A 59 -4.16 -11.45 15.96
C ALA A 59 -4.04 -10.89 14.54
N ASP A 60 -2.80 -10.70 14.09
CA ASP A 60 -2.50 -10.38 12.70
C ASP A 60 -2.12 -11.70 12.00
N GLU A 61 -3.05 -12.23 11.22
CA GLU A 61 -2.87 -13.47 10.46
C GLU A 61 -3.38 -13.24 9.02
N ASP A 62 -2.65 -13.75 8.03
CA ASP A 62 -3.04 -13.70 6.60
C ASP A 62 -3.43 -12.31 6.04
N TYR A 63 -2.79 -11.24 6.54
CA TYR A 63 -3.05 -9.85 6.14
C TYR A 63 -4.47 -9.38 6.47
N SER A 64 -5.08 -10.04 7.44
CA SER A 64 -6.35 -9.65 8.03
C SER A 64 -6.21 -9.48 9.52
N LEU A 65 -6.89 -8.45 10.04
CA LEU A 65 -7.00 -8.27 11.47
C LEU A 65 -8.01 -9.30 11.97
N HIS A 66 -7.52 -10.36 12.63
CA HIS A 66 -8.35 -11.35 13.28
C HIS A 66 -8.71 -10.88 14.68
N VAL A 67 -9.99 -10.59 14.89
CA VAL A 67 -10.54 -10.26 16.19
C VAL A 67 -11.15 -11.53 16.75
N LEU A 68 -10.54 -12.04 17.82
CA LEU A 68 -11.03 -13.18 18.58
C LEU A 68 -12.13 -12.71 19.53
N ILE A 69 -13.27 -13.38 19.48
CA ILE A 69 -14.41 -13.09 20.33
C ILE A 69 -14.42 -14.10 21.49
N GLU A 70 -14.84 -13.71 22.69
CA GLU A 70 -14.84 -14.56 23.91
C GLU A 70 -15.58 -15.90 23.71
N ASN A 71 -16.60 -15.92 22.86
CA ASN A 71 -17.35 -17.14 22.54
C ASN A 71 -16.55 -18.14 21.68
N GLY A 72 -15.42 -17.72 21.10
CA GLY A 72 -14.54 -18.50 20.25
C GLY A 72 -14.68 -18.23 18.74
N ASP A 73 -15.58 -17.33 18.35
CA ASP A 73 -15.72 -16.90 16.96
C ASP A 73 -14.60 -15.94 16.56
N ARG A 74 -14.37 -15.81 15.25
CA ARG A 74 -13.31 -14.95 14.70
C ARG A 74 -13.87 -14.01 13.65
N LEU A 75 -13.44 -12.76 13.70
CA LEU A 75 -13.71 -11.78 12.66
C LEU A 75 -12.42 -11.41 11.96
N ALA A 76 -12.31 -11.74 10.67
CA ALA A 76 -11.18 -11.34 9.84
C ALA A 76 -11.53 -10.06 9.09
N VAL A 77 -10.86 -8.95 9.40
CA VAL A 77 -11.00 -7.68 8.70
C VAL A 77 -9.86 -7.55 7.69
N MET A 78 -10.19 -7.60 6.41
CA MET A 78 -9.28 -7.42 5.30
C MET A 78 -9.27 -5.93 4.89
N PHE A 79 -8.13 -5.27 5.04
CA PHE A 79 -7.92 -3.98 4.40
C PHE A 79 -7.85 -4.21 2.89
N ARG A 80 -8.66 -3.51 2.08
CA ARG A 80 -8.78 -3.75 0.63
C ARG A 80 -7.41 -3.94 -0.04
N ASP A 81 -7.29 -5.03 -0.78
CA ASP A 81 -6.18 -5.38 -1.67
C ASP A 81 -5.67 -4.15 -2.44
N GLY A 82 -4.37 -3.85 -2.38
CA GLY A 82 -3.78 -2.74 -3.14
C GLY A 82 -3.60 -1.39 -2.41
N ARG A 83 -3.99 -1.26 -1.13
CA ARG A 83 -3.71 -0.04 -0.34
C ARG A 83 -2.44 -0.15 0.51
N ALA A 84 -1.69 0.95 0.58
CA ALA A 84 -0.52 1.07 1.45
C ALA A 84 -0.91 1.69 2.80
N VAL A 85 -0.41 1.12 3.89
CA VAL A 85 -0.61 1.64 5.25
C VAL A 85 0.63 2.43 5.65
N SER A 86 0.41 3.65 6.16
CA SER A 86 1.50 4.51 6.61
C SER A 86 2.22 3.94 7.84
N ARG A 87 3.51 4.24 7.96
CA ARG A 87 4.31 3.91 9.14
C ARG A 87 3.70 4.42 10.43
N LYS A 88 3.18 5.64 10.42
CA LYS A 88 2.54 6.26 11.58
C LYS A 88 1.37 5.40 12.07
N VAL A 89 0.44 5.07 11.18
CA VAL A 89 -0.72 4.23 11.51
C VAL A 89 -0.29 2.87 12.06
N LEU A 90 0.72 2.25 11.44
CA LEU A 90 1.26 0.98 11.90
C LEU A 90 1.84 1.08 13.33
N ASN A 91 2.66 2.09 13.60
CA ASN A 91 3.24 2.29 14.93
C ASN A 91 2.20 2.67 16.01
N ASP A 92 1.18 3.45 15.64
CA ASP A 92 0.06 3.80 16.52
C ASP A 92 -0.78 2.56 16.87
N LEU A 93 -0.89 1.60 15.93
CA LEU A 93 -1.59 0.33 16.14
C LEU A 93 -0.80 -0.61 17.07
N ALA A 94 0.50 -0.79 16.80
CA ALA A 94 1.37 -1.65 17.58
C ALA A 94 2.83 -1.20 17.46
N PRO A 95 3.48 -0.73 18.55
CA PRO A 95 4.88 -0.38 18.53
C PRO A 95 5.76 -1.53 18.02
N GLY A 96 6.66 -1.25 17.08
CA GLY A 96 7.57 -2.24 16.49
C GLY A 96 7.01 -3.02 15.30
N ILE A 97 5.73 -2.83 14.92
CA ILE A 97 5.15 -3.55 13.78
C ILE A 97 5.76 -3.09 12.45
N TRP A 98 6.16 -1.82 12.32
CA TRP A 98 6.81 -1.32 11.11
C TRP A 98 8.12 -2.07 10.84
N GLU A 99 8.95 -2.22 11.87
CA GLU A 99 10.23 -2.92 11.78
C GLU A 99 10.02 -4.39 11.38
N LYS A 100 9.01 -5.07 11.94
CA LYS A 100 8.61 -6.43 11.51
C LYS A 100 8.16 -6.47 10.05
N MET A 101 7.38 -5.50 9.60
CA MET A 101 6.96 -5.42 8.19
C MET A 101 8.15 -5.19 7.26
N GLU A 102 9.13 -4.41 7.68
CA GLU A 102 10.37 -4.20 6.93
C GLU A 102 11.23 -5.45 6.85
N GLU A 103 11.32 -6.25 7.92
CA GLU A 103 12.01 -7.55 7.89
C GLU A 103 11.40 -8.50 6.85
N ARG A 104 10.07 -8.48 6.69
CA ARG A 104 9.38 -9.30 5.69
C ARG A 104 9.77 -8.95 4.26
N LEU A 105 10.24 -7.74 3.99
CA LEU A 105 10.67 -7.31 2.64
C LEU A 105 11.85 -8.13 2.10
N GLU A 106 12.60 -8.81 2.97
CA GLU A 106 13.67 -9.74 2.59
C GLU A 106 13.12 -10.89 1.74
N ALA A 107 11.96 -11.44 2.11
CA ALA A 107 11.30 -12.53 1.39
C ALA A 107 10.84 -12.12 -0.02
N PHE A 108 10.73 -10.82 -0.29
CA PHE A 108 10.38 -10.24 -1.59
C PHE A 108 11.61 -9.65 -2.32
N GLY A 109 12.80 -9.85 -1.76
CA GLY A 109 14.08 -9.40 -2.29
C GLY A 109 14.29 -7.88 -2.26
N ILE A 110 13.40 -7.08 -1.67
CA ILE A 110 13.48 -5.60 -1.78
C ILE A 110 14.11 -4.91 -0.58
N LYS A 111 14.51 -5.67 0.44
CA LYS A 111 15.07 -5.12 1.68
C LYS A 111 16.30 -4.25 1.45
N GLY A 112 17.30 -4.73 0.72
CA GLY A 112 18.53 -3.97 0.45
C GLY A 112 18.28 -2.64 -0.25
N SER A 113 17.37 -2.63 -1.23
CA SER A 113 16.95 -1.42 -1.95
C SER A 113 16.21 -0.45 -1.04
N CYS A 114 15.33 -0.95 -0.17
CA CYS A 114 14.62 -0.14 0.82
C CYS A 114 15.60 0.49 1.83
N ASP A 115 16.56 -0.29 2.34
CA ASP A 115 17.58 0.22 3.28
C ASP A 115 18.48 1.28 2.65
N PHE A 116 18.80 1.14 1.36
CA PHE A 116 19.50 2.17 0.62
C PHE A 116 18.68 3.46 0.50
N LEU A 117 17.39 3.36 0.13
CA LEU A 117 16.51 4.52 -0.04
C LEU A 117 16.28 5.27 1.28
N LYS A 118 16.24 4.56 2.42
CA LYS A 118 16.12 5.19 3.75
C LYS A 118 17.23 6.18 4.06
N LYS A 119 18.42 6.03 3.48
CA LYS A 119 19.52 7.00 3.65
C LYS A 119 19.15 8.40 3.16
N TYR A 120 18.17 8.49 2.25
CA TYR A 120 17.64 9.74 1.70
C TYR A 120 16.30 10.15 2.31
N ASN A 121 15.75 9.38 3.25
CA ASN A 121 14.48 9.69 3.90
C ASN A 121 14.74 10.47 5.20
N ASP A 122 14.74 11.81 5.09
CA ASP A 122 14.88 12.72 6.23
C ASP A 122 13.58 12.89 7.04
N THR A 123 12.47 12.33 6.55
CA THR A 123 11.14 12.56 7.12
C THR A 123 10.73 11.50 8.13
N GLY A 124 11.28 10.29 8.02
CA GLY A 124 10.85 9.12 8.82
C GLY A 124 9.49 8.55 8.39
N HIS A 125 8.79 9.18 7.43
CA HIS A 125 7.53 8.72 6.86
C HIS A 125 7.74 7.60 5.84
N GLY A 126 6.66 6.89 5.52
CA GLY A 126 6.65 5.81 4.54
C GLY A 126 5.33 5.05 4.59
N ALA A 127 5.04 4.28 3.55
CA ALA A 127 3.90 3.37 3.56
C ALA A 127 4.26 2.04 2.89
N ILE A 128 3.76 0.94 3.44
CA ILE A 128 3.92 -0.41 2.89
C ILE A 128 2.55 -0.91 2.48
N GLY A 129 2.45 -1.54 1.31
CA GLY A 129 1.25 -2.24 0.89
C GLY A 129 1.56 -3.62 0.35
N PHE A 130 0.55 -4.48 0.41
CA PHE A 130 0.58 -5.86 -0.05
C PHE A 130 -0.58 -6.13 -0.99
N LYS A 131 -0.35 -7.01 -1.96
CA LYS A 131 -1.36 -7.47 -2.91
C LYS A 131 -1.18 -8.95 -3.15
N LYS A 132 -2.26 -9.71 -3.00
CA LYS A 132 -2.28 -11.11 -3.47
C LYS A 132 -2.57 -11.11 -4.98
N GLY A 133 -1.90 -11.97 -5.73
CA GLY A 133 -2.18 -12.10 -7.16
C GLY A 133 -3.64 -12.51 -7.43
N LEU A 134 -4.14 -12.22 -8.63
CA LEU A 134 -5.54 -12.42 -9.05
C LEU A 134 -6.04 -13.89 -8.93
N MET A 135 -5.13 -14.86 -8.77
CA MET A 135 -5.43 -16.28 -8.63
C MET A 135 -4.94 -16.85 -7.28
N GLY A 136 -4.92 -16.03 -6.22
CA GLY A 136 -4.51 -16.48 -4.88
C GLY A 136 -3.08 -17.05 -4.86
N ASP A 137 -2.91 -18.24 -4.26
CA ASP A 137 -1.64 -18.94 -4.06
C ASP A 137 -0.89 -19.31 -5.37
N LEU A 138 -1.53 -19.16 -6.54
CA LEU A 138 -0.97 -19.51 -7.85
C LEU A 138 -0.19 -18.37 -8.53
N THR A 139 -0.24 -17.15 -7.99
CA THR A 139 0.30 -15.93 -8.65
C THR A 139 1.21 -15.10 -7.76
N GLY A 140 1.65 -15.68 -6.64
CA GLY A 140 2.55 -15.04 -5.70
C GLY A 140 1.94 -13.86 -4.94
N GLU A 141 2.72 -13.37 -3.99
CA GLU A 141 2.44 -12.17 -3.21
C GLU A 141 3.30 -11.03 -3.73
N TYR A 142 2.69 -9.84 -3.82
CA TYR A 142 3.34 -8.63 -4.27
C TYR A 142 3.38 -7.61 -3.12
N VAL A 143 4.55 -7.05 -2.86
CA VAL A 143 4.75 -6.00 -1.86
C VAL A 143 5.29 -4.74 -2.51
N TRP A 144 4.91 -3.59 -1.97
CA TRP A 144 5.54 -2.33 -2.33
C TRP A 144 5.74 -1.41 -1.13
N LEU A 145 6.80 -0.62 -1.22
CA LEU A 145 7.13 0.47 -0.31
C LEU A 145 7.03 1.79 -1.07
N LEU A 146 6.35 2.75 -0.48
CA LEU A 146 6.39 4.16 -0.84
C LEU A 146 7.20 4.91 0.21
N ILE A 147 8.35 5.46 -0.19
CA ILE A 147 9.27 6.15 0.73
C ILE A 147 9.59 7.55 0.21
N PRO A 148 9.31 8.61 0.97
CA PRO A 148 9.81 9.94 0.66
C PRO A 148 11.33 9.95 0.70
N VAL A 149 11.94 10.54 -0.32
CA VAL A 149 13.38 10.73 -0.42
C VAL A 149 13.68 12.16 -0.81
N ARG A 150 14.80 12.69 -0.30
CA ARG A 150 15.26 14.03 -0.57
C ARG A 150 16.73 14.03 -0.95
N GLY A 151 17.07 14.86 -1.92
CA GLY A 151 18.44 15.20 -2.28
C GLY A 151 18.54 16.55 -2.95
N ASN A 152 19.63 16.78 -3.66
CA ASN A 152 19.88 18.05 -4.35
C ASN A 152 18.87 18.33 -5.48
N ASN A 153 18.32 17.28 -6.11
CA ASN A 153 17.30 17.41 -7.16
C ASN A 153 15.87 17.59 -6.64
N GLY A 154 15.71 17.83 -5.33
CA GLY A 154 14.45 18.08 -4.67
C GLY A 154 13.92 16.85 -3.94
N ARG A 155 12.59 16.81 -3.80
CA ARG A 155 11.86 15.78 -3.05
C ARG A 155 11.14 14.84 -3.99
N PHE A 156 11.17 13.55 -3.66
CA PHE A 156 10.50 12.50 -4.41
C PHE A 156 9.80 11.54 -3.45
N VAL A 157 8.86 10.77 -3.97
CA VAL A 157 8.45 9.50 -3.38
C VAL A 157 8.97 8.40 -4.29
N ALA A 158 9.78 7.49 -3.74
CA ALA A 158 10.23 6.30 -4.41
C ALA A 158 9.23 5.15 -4.17
N LEU A 159 8.83 4.49 -5.25
CA LEU A 159 8.08 3.25 -5.26
C LEU A 159 9.06 2.11 -5.53
N GLU A 160 9.34 1.32 -4.50
CA GLU A 160 10.09 0.07 -4.60
C GLU A 160 9.13 -1.11 -4.42
N ALA A 161 9.34 -2.18 -5.17
CA ALA A 161 8.41 -3.29 -5.22
C ALA A 161 9.06 -4.62 -5.54
N GLY A 162 8.50 -5.69 -5.00
CA GLY A 162 8.94 -7.05 -5.23
C GLY A 162 7.79 -8.04 -5.20
N ASP A 163 8.08 -9.23 -5.70
CA ASP A 163 7.23 -10.39 -5.66
C ASP A 163 8.04 -11.57 -5.10
N ASN A 164 7.35 -12.53 -4.50
CA ASN A 164 7.99 -13.71 -3.89
C ASN A 164 8.36 -14.81 -4.90
N GLU A 165 7.90 -14.69 -6.16
CA GLU A 165 8.21 -15.64 -7.23
C GLU A 165 9.47 -15.27 -8.03
N GLY A 166 9.99 -14.04 -7.89
CA GLY A 166 11.23 -13.58 -8.53
C GLY A 166 11.15 -13.55 -10.07
N THR A 167 9.96 -13.63 -10.64
CA THR A 167 9.74 -13.83 -12.08
C THR A 167 9.77 -12.53 -12.90
N SER A 168 9.71 -11.36 -12.25
CA SER A 168 9.60 -10.07 -12.94
C SER A 168 10.84 -9.17 -12.79
N GLY A 169 11.19 -8.46 -13.87
CA GLY A 169 12.28 -7.48 -13.85
C GLY A 169 11.97 -6.32 -12.90
N ARG A 170 12.77 -6.18 -11.83
CA ARG A 170 12.56 -5.17 -10.78
C ARG A 170 13.01 -3.78 -11.21
N ALA A 171 12.27 -2.77 -10.75
CA ALA A 171 12.66 -1.37 -10.93
C ALA A 171 12.07 -0.48 -9.83
N THR A 172 12.81 0.56 -9.47
CA THR A 172 12.35 1.65 -8.59
C THR A 172 11.80 2.79 -9.44
N TYR A 173 10.66 3.33 -9.06
CA TYR A 173 10.01 4.45 -9.75
C TYR A 173 10.00 5.68 -8.85
N PHE A 174 10.37 6.84 -9.39
CA PHE A 174 10.43 8.08 -8.63
C PHE A 174 9.36 9.04 -9.09
N PHE A 175 8.66 9.66 -8.14
CA PHE A 175 7.65 10.67 -8.40
C PHE A 175 8.00 11.96 -7.65
N ARG A 176 8.13 13.09 -8.34
CA ARG A 176 8.41 14.40 -7.71
C ARG A 176 7.30 14.73 -6.71
N MET A 177 7.70 15.10 -5.50
CA MET A 177 6.80 15.56 -4.45
C MET A 177 6.76 17.09 -4.45
N PRO A 178 5.59 17.72 -4.66
CA PRO A 178 5.46 19.17 -4.56
C PRO A 178 5.75 19.68 -3.15
N ASP A 179 6.30 20.90 -3.06
CA ASP A 179 6.71 21.50 -1.78
C ASP A 179 5.55 21.69 -0.79
N GLN A 180 4.32 21.84 -1.27
CA GLN A 180 3.12 21.93 -0.40
C GLN A 180 2.92 20.68 0.48
N PHE A 181 3.48 19.53 0.10
CA PHE A 181 3.42 18.29 0.86
C PHE A 181 4.66 18.06 1.73
N ALA A 182 5.63 18.97 1.74
CA ALA A 182 6.88 18.79 2.48
C ALA A 182 6.67 18.68 4.00
N SER A 183 5.65 19.35 4.54
CA SER A 183 5.29 19.30 5.97
C SER A 183 4.43 18.08 6.34
N ASN A 184 3.78 17.45 5.36
CA ASN A 184 2.99 16.23 5.57
C ASN A 184 3.12 15.27 4.38
N PRO A 185 4.26 14.54 4.27
CA PRO A 185 4.50 13.63 3.16
C PRO A 185 3.46 12.52 3.03
N ASP A 186 2.83 12.10 4.14
CA ASP A 186 1.84 11.01 4.16
C ASP A 186 0.62 11.31 3.27
N GLU A 187 0.17 12.57 3.21
CA GLU A 187 -0.92 12.97 2.31
C GLU A 187 -0.56 12.73 0.84
N TYR A 188 0.68 13.03 0.46
CA TYR A 188 1.14 12.80 -0.91
C TYR A 188 1.35 11.32 -1.20
N ILE A 189 1.87 10.55 -0.23
CA ILE A 189 2.02 9.10 -0.34
C ILE A 189 0.65 8.44 -0.56
N GLN A 190 -0.37 8.82 0.21
CA GLN A 190 -1.73 8.31 0.06
C GLN A 190 -2.34 8.67 -1.29
N LEU A 191 -2.17 9.93 -1.73
CA LEU A 191 -2.60 10.37 -3.05
C LEU A 191 -1.91 9.56 -4.16
N LEU A 192 -0.61 9.32 -4.04
CA LEU A 192 0.15 8.53 -4.99
C LEU A 192 -0.32 7.06 -5.02
N ASN A 193 -0.50 6.44 -3.86
CA ASN A 193 -1.01 5.07 -3.74
C ASN A 193 -2.41 4.94 -4.35
N TYR A 194 -3.32 5.88 -4.06
CA TYR A 194 -4.65 5.91 -4.66
C TYR A 194 -4.57 5.94 -6.20
N ASN A 195 -3.76 6.82 -6.77
CA ASN A 195 -3.64 6.91 -8.22
C ASN A 195 -2.99 5.66 -8.84
N LEU A 196 -2.02 5.03 -8.16
CA LEU A 196 -1.44 3.75 -8.57
C LEU A 196 -2.48 2.63 -8.53
N LEU A 197 -3.33 2.59 -7.51
CA LEU A 197 -4.41 1.63 -7.37
C LEU A 197 -5.44 1.74 -8.49
N ILE A 198 -5.88 2.96 -8.83
CA ILE A 198 -6.86 3.22 -9.90
C ILE A 198 -6.39 2.69 -11.25
N ILE A 199 -5.08 2.72 -11.53
CA ILE A 199 -4.51 2.16 -12.76
C ILE A 199 -4.04 0.71 -12.61
N ASN A 200 -4.43 0.04 -11.53
CA ASN A 200 -4.05 -1.32 -11.17
C ASN A 200 -2.52 -1.55 -11.19
N PHE A 201 -1.76 -0.57 -10.69
CA PHE A 201 -0.30 -0.56 -10.64
C PHE A 201 0.40 -0.77 -11.99
N ARG A 202 -0.28 -0.52 -13.12
CA ARG A 202 0.32 -0.60 -14.47
C ARG A 202 1.33 0.53 -14.68
N ARG A 203 2.63 0.21 -14.54
CA ARG A 203 3.71 1.22 -14.59
C ARG A 203 4.10 1.64 -16.00
N GLU A 204 3.98 0.74 -16.97
CA GLU A 204 4.39 0.99 -18.36
C GLU A 204 3.81 2.29 -18.96
N PRO A 205 2.50 2.57 -18.89
CA PRO A 205 1.95 3.82 -19.41
C PRO A 205 2.41 5.07 -18.64
N ILE A 206 3.01 4.93 -17.45
CA ILE A 206 3.56 6.06 -16.69
C ILE A 206 4.89 6.52 -17.31
N TYR A 207 5.80 5.58 -17.56
CA TYR A 207 7.16 5.90 -18.01
C TYR A 207 7.35 5.89 -19.53
N LEU A 208 6.33 5.49 -20.29
CA LEU A 208 6.40 5.54 -21.75
C LEU A 208 6.59 6.99 -22.21
N ARG A 209 7.61 7.23 -23.04
CA ARG A 209 7.85 8.53 -23.69
C ARG A 209 6.71 8.86 -24.66
N ASP A 210 6.39 10.13 -24.81
CA ASP A 210 5.29 10.57 -25.69
C ASP A 210 5.47 10.13 -27.14
N GLU A 211 6.71 10.11 -27.65
CA GLU A 211 7.05 9.57 -28.96
C GLU A 211 6.61 8.10 -29.14
N MET A 212 6.71 7.30 -28.09
CA MET A 212 6.32 5.89 -28.11
C MET A 212 4.80 5.73 -28.11
N LEU A 213 4.06 6.63 -27.47
CA LEU A 213 2.58 6.61 -27.43
C LEU A 213 1.94 6.80 -28.82
N ASN A 214 2.68 7.37 -29.77
CA ASN A 214 2.23 7.54 -31.15
C ASN A 214 2.38 6.25 -32.00
N LYS A 215 3.11 5.25 -31.51
CA LYS A 215 3.28 3.98 -32.25
C LYS A 215 1.99 3.14 -32.15
N PRO A 216 1.62 2.39 -33.21
CA PRO A 216 0.41 1.55 -33.23
C PRO A 216 0.29 0.62 -32.02
N ALA A 217 1.40 0.02 -31.58
CA ALA A 217 1.45 -0.89 -30.43
C ALA A 217 1.00 -0.25 -29.10
N TYR A 218 1.06 1.08 -28.95
CA TYR A 218 0.75 1.78 -27.69
C TYR A 218 -0.45 2.72 -27.78
N GLN A 219 -1.23 2.65 -28.86
CA GLN A 219 -2.43 3.50 -29.04
C GLN A 219 -3.43 3.36 -27.89
N HIS A 220 -3.55 2.16 -27.30
CA HIS A 220 -4.41 1.90 -26.14
C HIS A 220 -3.97 2.71 -24.90
N TYR A 221 -2.67 2.94 -24.70
CA TYR A 221 -2.19 3.80 -23.62
C TYR A 221 -2.47 5.27 -23.87
N ARG A 222 -2.38 5.74 -25.12
CA ARG A 222 -2.74 7.13 -25.45
C ARG A 222 -4.19 7.43 -25.06
N TYR A 223 -5.10 6.55 -25.43
CA TYR A 223 -6.51 6.65 -25.06
C TYR A 223 -6.75 6.57 -23.54
N ALA A 224 -6.03 5.67 -22.85
CA ALA A 224 -6.10 5.58 -21.39
C ALA A 224 -5.63 6.88 -20.70
N ILE A 225 -4.57 7.52 -21.20
CA ILE A 225 -4.06 8.80 -20.67
C ILE A 225 -5.09 9.91 -20.86
N GLU A 226 -5.78 9.96 -21.99
CA GLU A 226 -6.85 10.94 -22.25
C GLU A 226 -8.04 10.75 -21.30
N ARG A 227 -8.35 9.51 -20.91
CA ARG A 227 -9.54 9.19 -20.11
C ARG A 227 -9.32 9.05 -18.61
N LEU A 228 -8.11 8.75 -18.16
CA LEU A 228 -7.80 8.48 -16.75
C LEU A 228 -7.03 9.65 -16.13
N PRO A 229 -7.67 10.53 -15.34
CA PRO A 229 -6.99 11.60 -14.62
C PRO A 229 -5.82 11.09 -13.76
N SER A 230 -5.99 9.92 -13.13
CA SER A 230 -4.95 9.30 -12.31
C SER A 230 -3.68 8.96 -13.09
N LEU A 231 -3.82 8.51 -14.33
CA LEU A 231 -2.67 8.23 -15.18
C LEU A 231 -1.95 9.52 -15.59
N ARG A 232 -2.70 10.60 -15.90
CA ARG A 232 -2.11 11.93 -16.17
C ARG A 232 -1.37 12.48 -14.96
N PHE A 233 -1.97 12.35 -13.78
CA PHE A 233 -1.36 12.75 -12.51
C PHE A 233 -0.01 12.05 -12.30
N LEU A 234 0.02 10.71 -12.45
CA LEU A 234 1.24 9.93 -12.29
C LEU A 234 2.31 10.31 -13.30
N ARG A 235 1.93 10.47 -14.59
CA ARG A 235 2.86 10.90 -15.66
C ARG A 235 3.45 12.28 -15.38
N ALA A 236 2.63 13.23 -14.97
CA ALA A 236 3.07 14.60 -14.68
C ALA A 236 4.06 14.69 -13.50
N ARG A 237 4.05 13.69 -12.62
CA ARG A 237 4.94 13.63 -11.44
C ARG A 237 6.09 12.67 -11.62
N PHE A 238 6.07 11.83 -12.64
CA PHE A 238 7.10 10.84 -12.88
C PHE A 238 8.46 11.51 -13.14
N ALA A 239 9.46 11.15 -12.33
CA ALA A 239 10.82 11.67 -12.39
C ALA A 239 11.80 10.69 -13.04
N GLY A 240 11.54 9.39 -12.94
CA GLY A 240 12.41 8.39 -13.53
C GLY A 240 12.14 6.97 -13.06
N ARG A 241 12.68 6.01 -13.80
CA ARG A 241 12.67 4.57 -13.52
C ARG A 241 14.11 4.09 -13.48
N VAL A 242 14.47 3.34 -12.44
CA VAL A 242 15.80 2.73 -12.29
C VAL A 242 15.62 1.22 -12.22
N THR A 243 16.15 0.50 -13.19
CA THR A 243 16.09 -0.97 -13.25
C THR A 243 17.13 -1.60 -12.34
N HIS A 244 16.80 -2.72 -11.70
CA HIS A 244 17.73 -3.51 -10.91
C HIS A 244 18.51 -4.46 -11.82
N SER A 245 19.75 -4.11 -12.16
CA SER A 245 20.68 -5.00 -12.88
C SER A 245 21.76 -5.61 -11.97
N SER A 246 22.26 -4.81 -11.02
CA SER A 246 23.00 -5.23 -9.82
C SER A 246 22.73 -4.19 -8.74
N GLU A 247 22.96 -4.51 -7.46
CA GLU A 247 22.73 -3.56 -6.36
C GLU A 247 23.59 -2.29 -6.51
N GLU A 248 24.87 -2.44 -6.85
CA GLU A 248 25.80 -1.30 -6.98
C GLU A 248 25.52 -0.45 -8.22
N ALA A 249 25.11 -1.08 -9.32
CA ALA A 249 24.72 -0.37 -10.53
C ALA A 249 23.43 0.43 -10.28
N TRP A 250 22.44 -0.20 -9.66
CA TRP A 250 21.18 0.43 -9.27
C TRP A 250 21.41 1.60 -8.31
N ALA A 251 22.15 1.39 -7.22
CA ALA A 251 22.42 2.39 -6.19
C ALA A 251 23.09 3.65 -6.77
N ARG A 252 24.07 3.48 -7.67
CA ARG A 252 24.72 4.61 -8.35
C ARG A 252 23.76 5.42 -9.21
N VAL A 253 22.81 4.77 -9.88
CA VAL A 253 21.82 5.46 -10.72
C VAL A 253 20.77 6.15 -9.87
N VAL A 254 20.34 5.53 -8.76
CA VAL A 254 19.45 6.17 -7.78
C VAL A 254 20.09 7.39 -7.14
N ASP A 255 21.32 7.28 -6.66
CA ASP A 255 22.04 8.42 -6.07
C ASP A 255 22.15 9.58 -7.07
N ARG A 256 22.50 9.28 -8.32
CA ARG A 256 22.51 10.28 -9.39
C ARG A 256 21.12 10.90 -9.60
N LEU A 257 20.05 10.13 -9.62
CA LEU A 257 18.70 10.68 -9.79
C LEU A 257 18.35 11.65 -8.65
N ILE A 258 18.70 11.29 -7.41
CA ILE A 258 18.37 12.07 -6.21
C ILE A 258 19.29 13.30 -6.02
N ASN A 259 20.58 13.21 -6.39
CA ASN A 259 21.61 14.19 -6.02
C ASN A 259 22.32 14.93 -7.17
N ARG A 260 22.10 14.55 -8.43
CA ARG A 260 22.82 15.16 -9.58
C ARG A 260 22.60 16.66 -9.72
#